data_AF-A0A535TCY7-F1
#
_entry.id   AF-A0A535TCY7-F1
#
_cell.length_a   1.000
_cell.length_b   1.000
_cell.length_c   1.000
_cell.angle_alpha   90.00
_cell.angle_beta   90.00
_cell.angle_gamma   90.00
#
_symmetry.space_group_name_H-M   'P 1'
#
loop_
_entity.id
_entity.type
_entity.pdbx_description
1 polymer ?
#
loop_
_entity_poly.entity_id
_entity_poly.type
_entity_poly.pdbx_seq_one_letter_code
_entity_poly.pdbx_strand_id
1 'polypeptide(L)'
;MSVTIRQGSPQFPAVTGSISSSTQETMDAAVHTLQEHKDAWVALSNRERIAILDNLINNFAAIAQLWIAASLQAKGIASRALRQKSGWSRE
;
A
#
# COMPACT_ATOMS: atom_id res chain seq x y z
N MET A 1 46.82 -14.87 -6.46
CA MET A 1 45.94 -14.85 -5.28
C MET A 1 44.55 -15.23 -5.73
N SER A 2 44.07 -16.42 -5.36
CA SER A 2 42.78 -16.94 -5.83
C SER A 2 41.74 -16.76 -4.73
N VAL A 3 40.69 -15.98 -4.98
CA VAL A 3 39.59 -15.78 -4.03
C VAL A 3 38.59 -16.92 -4.19
N THR A 4 38.38 -17.70 -3.13
CA THR A 4 37.34 -18.72 -3.06
C THR A 4 35.99 -18.08 -2.77
N ILE A 5 35.11 -18.00 -3.77
CA ILE A 5 33.73 -17.55 -3.57
C ILE A 5 32.94 -18.70 -2.97
N ARG A 6 32.52 -18.58 -1.71
CA ARG A 6 31.54 -19.50 -1.11
C ARG A 6 30.20 -19.32 -1.82
N GLN A 7 29.77 -20.34 -2.54
CA GLN A 7 28.43 -20.44 -3.13
C GLN A 7 27.41 -20.60 -1.99
N GLY A 8 26.92 -19.48 -1.46
CA GLY A 8 25.68 -19.46 -0.70
C GLY A 8 24.54 -19.17 -1.66
N SER A 9 23.58 -20.08 -1.80
CA SER A 9 22.37 -19.83 -2.59
C SER A 9 21.58 -18.71 -1.91
N PRO A 10 21.34 -17.56 -2.56
CA PRO A 10 20.47 -16.53 -1.99
C PRO A 10 19.05 -17.08 -1.92
N GLN A 11 18.57 -17.28 -0.69
CA GLN A 11 17.20 -17.70 -0.45
C GLN A 11 16.32 -16.46 -0.47
N PHE A 12 15.83 -16.10 -1.65
CA PHE A 12 14.91 -14.99 -1.81
C PHE A 12 13.52 -15.38 -1.28
N PRO A 13 12.84 -14.51 -0.51
CA PRO A 13 11.47 -14.76 -0.14
C PRO A 13 10.62 -14.94 -1.40
N ALA A 14 9.82 -16.00 -1.46
CA ALA A 14 8.89 -16.20 -2.55
C ALA A 14 7.85 -15.06 -2.55
N VAL A 15 7.74 -14.36 -3.69
CA VAL A 15 6.71 -13.35 -3.89
C VAL A 15 5.33 -14.02 -3.76
N THR A 16 4.58 -13.61 -2.74
CA THR A 16 3.31 -14.25 -2.35
C THR A 16 2.10 -13.62 -3.04
N GLY A 17 2.31 -12.64 -3.92
CA GLY A 17 1.24 -11.99 -4.69
C GLY A 17 1.73 -11.49 -6.03
N SER A 18 0.93 -11.69 -7.08
CA SER A 18 1.14 -11.07 -8.39
C SER A 18 0.02 -10.07 -8.61
N ILE A 19 0.37 -8.78 -8.69
CA ILE A 19 -0.51 -7.79 -9.29
C ILE A 19 -0.16 -7.83 -10.78
N SER A 20 -1.13 -8.16 -11.62
CA SER A 20 -0.94 -8.12 -13.06
C SER A 20 -0.54 -6.71 -13.46
N SER A 21 0.48 -6.60 -14.31
CA SER A 21 0.85 -5.32 -14.91
C SER A 21 -0.35 -4.71 -15.62
N SER A 22 -0.59 -3.42 -15.41
CA SER A 22 -1.59 -2.69 -16.19
C SER A 22 -1.26 -2.76 -17.67
N THR A 23 -2.28 -2.95 -18.51
CA THR A 23 -2.12 -2.80 -19.97
C THR A 23 -1.99 -1.32 -20.33
N GLN A 24 -1.43 -1.03 -21.50
CA GLN A 24 -1.39 0.33 -22.03
C GLN A 24 -2.79 0.94 -22.13
N GLU A 25 -3.77 0.17 -22.62
CA GLU A 25 -5.18 0.61 -22.71
C GLU A 25 -5.75 1.00 -21.34
N THR A 26 -5.43 0.23 -20.29
CA THR A 26 -5.85 0.55 -18.91
C THR A 26 -5.24 1.86 -18.43
N MET A 27 -3.97 2.10 -18.76
CA MET A 27 -3.28 3.34 -18.42
C MET A 27 -3.87 4.53 -19.17
N ASP A 28 -4.10 4.39 -20.47
CA ASP A 28 -4.66 5.44 -21.32
C ASP A 28 -6.08 5.82 -20.86
N ALA A 29 -6.90 4.85 -20.49
CA ALA A 29 -8.23 5.08 -19.92
C ALA A 29 -8.17 5.80 -18.56
N ALA A 30 -7.20 5.45 -17.70
CA ALA A 30 -7.01 6.13 -16.42
C ALA A 30 -6.57 7.59 -16.61
N VAL A 31 -5.68 7.86 -17.57
CA VAL A 31 -5.26 9.22 -17.93
C VAL A 31 -6.42 10.02 -18.51
N HIS A 32 -7.25 9.41 -19.36
CA HIS A 32 -8.45 10.05 -19.88
C HIS A 32 -9.41 10.49 -18.77
N THR A 33 -9.68 9.58 -17.83
CA THR A 33 -10.54 9.86 -16.66
C THR A 33 -9.99 11.02 -15.84
N LEU A 34 -8.67 11.04 -15.58
CA LEU A 34 -8.03 12.15 -14.88
C LEU A 34 -8.20 13.48 -15.62
N GLN A 35 -8.04 13.45 -16.95
CA GLN A 35 -8.16 14.63 -17.79
C GLN A 35 -9.60 15.18 -17.80
N GLU A 36 -10.62 14.31 -17.80
CA GLU A 36 -12.03 14.71 -17.74
C GLU A 36 -12.42 15.38 -16.42
N HIS A 37 -11.84 14.93 -15.30
CA HIS A 37 -12.23 15.40 -13.97
C HIS A 37 -11.34 16.51 -13.39
N LYS A 38 -10.18 16.80 -14.01
CA LYS A 38 -9.21 17.76 -13.46
C LYS A 38 -9.79 19.16 -13.27
N ASP A 39 -10.60 19.64 -14.22
CA ASP A 39 -11.09 21.02 -14.18
C ASP A 39 -12.15 21.17 -13.09
N ALA A 40 -13.00 20.15 -12.93
CA ALA A 40 -13.94 20.06 -11.83
C ALA A 40 -13.22 20.07 -10.48
N TRP A 41 -12.11 19.33 -10.35
CA TRP A 41 -11.29 19.33 -9.14
C TRP A 41 -10.65 20.70 -8.85
N VAL A 42 -10.14 21.38 -9.89
CA VAL A 42 -9.52 22.72 -9.75
C VAL A 42 -10.57 23.78 -9.38
N ALA A 43 -11.80 23.65 -9.87
CA ALA A 43 -12.90 24.54 -9.56
C ALA A 43 -13.40 24.45 -8.10
N LEU A 44 -13.11 23.34 -7.39
CA LEU A 44 -13.50 23.19 -5.99
C LEU A 44 -12.85 24.26 -5.10
N SER A 45 -13.64 24.80 -4.19
CA SER A 45 -13.14 25.66 -3.12
C SER A 45 -12.29 24.87 -2.11
N ASN A 46 -11.45 25.57 -1.37
CA ASN A 46 -10.68 24.96 -0.29
C ASN A 46 -11.57 24.29 0.76
N ARG A 47 -12.77 24.85 1.03
CA ARG A 47 -13.73 24.27 1.97
C ARG A 47 -14.23 22.90 1.50
N GLU A 48 -14.54 22.76 0.21
CA GLU A 48 -14.99 21.49 -0.36
C GLU A 48 -13.87 20.45 -0.37
N ARG A 49 -12.63 20.86 -0.69
CA ARG A 49 -11.47 19.97 -0.61
C ARG A 49 -11.22 19.48 0.82
N ILE A 50 -11.34 20.36 1.82
CA ILE A 50 -11.25 19.99 3.23
C ILE A 50 -12.34 18.98 3.60
N ALA A 51 -13.58 19.21 3.17
CA ALA A 51 -14.69 18.28 3.43
C ALA A 51 -14.45 16.89 2.80
N ILE A 52 -13.83 16.82 1.62
CA ILE A 52 -13.42 15.55 0.99
C ILE A 52 -12.36 14.86 1.85
N LEU A 53 -11.35 15.59 2.31
CA LEU A 53 -10.30 15.03 3.19
C LEU A 53 -10.88 14.54 4.52
N ASP A 54 -11.77 15.32 5.15
CA ASP A 54 -12.44 14.93 6.39
C ASP A 54 -13.26 13.65 6.19
N ASN A 55 -13.96 13.53 5.06
CA ASN A 55 -14.70 12.31 4.72
C ASN A 55 -13.76 11.11 4.60
N LEU A 56 -12.65 11.25 3.88
CA LEU A 56 -11.65 10.18 3.72
C LEU A 56 -11.06 9.75 5.07
N ILE A 57 -10.70 10.71 5.92
CA ILE A 57 -10.12 10.43 7.25
C ILE A 57 -11.14 9.70 8.14
N ASN A 58 -12.37 10.20 8.21
CA ASN A 58 -13.39 9.64 9.10
C ASN A 58 -13.84 8.24 8.65
N ASN A 59 -13.95 8.00 7.35
CA ASN A 59 -14.38 6.71 6.82
C ASN A 59 -13.24 5.69 6.70
N PHE A 60 -11.98 6.14 6.68
CA PHE A 60 -10.84 5.22 6.68
C PHE A 60 -10.83 4.30 7.91
N ALA A 61 -11.24 4.81 9.07
CA ALA A 61 -11.30 4.01 10.30
C ALA A 61 -12.17 2.75 10.14
N ALA A 62 -13.25 2.82 9.36
CA ALA A 62 -14.14 1.68 9.11
C ALA A 62 -13.45 0.54 8.32
N ILE A 63 -12.45 0.86 7.49
CA ILE A 63 -11.71 -0.12 6.69
C ILE A 63 -10.31 -0.41 7.22
N ALA A 64 -9.88 0.26 8.30
CA ALA A 64 -8.51 0.19 8.81
C ALA A 64 -8.07 -1.23 9.16
N GLN A 65 -8.95 -2.04 9.76
CA GLN A 65 -8.62 -3.43 10.11
C GLN A 65 -8.42 -4.32 8.88
N LEU A 66 -9.20 -4.11 7.82
CA LEU A 66 -9.03 -4.81 6.54
C LEU A 66 -7.70 -4.41 5.88
N TRP A 67 -7.35 -3.13 5.92
CA TRP A 67 -6.06 -2.63 5.45
C TRP A 67 -4.87 -3.20 6.22
N ILE A 68 -4.98 -3.31 7.55
CA ILE A 68 -3.94 -3.94 8.39
C ILE A 68 -3.78 -5.40 8.02
N ALA A 69 -4.88 -6.16 7.88
CA ALA A 69 -4.85 -7.56 7.49
C ALA A 69 -4.21 -7.75 6.10
N ALA A 70 -4.63 -6.97 5.11
CA ALA A 70 -4.07 -7.00 3.75
C ALA A 70 -2.58 -6.64 3.74
N SER A 71 -2.17 -5.64 4.53
CA SER A 71 -0.76 -5.24 4.66
C SER A 71 0.10 -6.32 5.31
N LEU A 72 -0.42 -6.99 6.34
CA LEU A 72 0.28 -8.10 7.00
C LEU A 72 0.42 -9.31 6.10
N GLN A 73 -0.65 -9.65 5.37
CA GLN A 73 -0.64 -10.70 4.37
C GLN A 73 0.39 -10.39 3.27
N ALA A 74 0.37 -9.18 2.71
CA ALA A 74 1.31 -8.77 1.66
C ALA A 74 2.78 -8.79 2.13
N LYS A 75 3.03 -8.48 3.41
CA LYS A 75 4.37 -8.51 4.00
C LYS A 75 4.80 -9.89 4.49
N GLY A 76 3.93 -10.90 4.40
CA GLY A 76 4.19 -12.24 4.94
C GLY A 76 4.37 -12.28 6.46
N ILE A 77 3.87 -11.28 7.19
CA ILE A 77 3.99 -11.21 8.65
C ILE A 77 2.80 -11.93 9.28
N ALA A 78 3.04 -13.05 9.94
CA ALA A 78 2.01 -13.72 10.73
C ALA A 78 1.49 -12.76 11.83
N SER A 79 0.18 -12.60 11.95
CA SER A 79 -0.48 -11.69 12.92
C SER A 79 -0.01 -11.87 14.37
N ARG A 80 0.45 -13.08 14.73
CA ARG A 80 1.04 -13.41 16.03
C ARG A 80 2.36 -12.66 16.33
N ALA A 81 3.14 -12.29 15.31
CA ALA A 81 4.42 -11.61 15.46
C ALA A 81 4.28 -10.14 15.92
N LEU A 82 3.15 -9.48 15.64
CA LEU A 82 2.91 -8.11 16.11
C LEU A 82 2.60 -8.04 17.61
N ARG A 83 1.95 -9.06 18.19
CA ARG A 83 1.71 -9.14 19.64
C ARG A 83 3.00 -9.24 20.44
N GLN A 84 4.07 -9.78 19.85
CA GLN A 84 5.39 -9.90 20.49
C GLN A 84 6.25 -8.64 20.32
N LYS A 85 5.98 -7.81 19.31
CA LYS A 85 6.75 -6.59 19.03
C LYS A 85 6.27 -5.36 19.80
N SER A 86 5.03 -5.37 20.32
CA SER A 86 4.57 -4.41 21.33
C SER A 86 5.07 -4.80 22.73
N GLY A 87 6.35 -5.15 22.84
CA GLY A 87 7.09 -5.19 24.11
C GLY A 87 7.29 -3.77 24.62
N TRP A 88 6.21 -3.04 24.85
CA TRP A 88 6.20 -2.01 25.87
C TRP A 88 6.01 -2.74 27.19
N SER A 89 7.09 -3.37 27.67
CA SER A 89 7.24 -3.56 29.11
C SER A 89 7.28 -2.17 29.71
N ARG A 90 6.19 -1.78 30.37
CA ARG A 90 6.31 -0.87 31.50
C ARG A 90 6.96 -1.70 32.61
N GLU A 91 8.25 -1.53 32.78
CA GLU A 91 8.86 -1.52 34.11
C GLU A 91 9.19 -0.06 34.43
#